data_AF-A0A2E1PBC8-F1
#
_entry.id   AF-A0A2E1PBC8-F1
#
_cell.length_a   1.000
_cell.length_b   1.000
_cell.length_c   1.000
_cell.angle_alpha   90.00
_cell.angle_beta   90.00
_cell.angle_gamma   90.00
#
_symmetry.space_group_name_H-M   'P 1'
#
loop_
_entity.id
_entity.type
_entity.pdbx_description
1 polymer ?
#
loop_
_entity_poly.entity_id
_entity_poly.type
_entity_poly.pdbx_seq_one_letter_code
_entity_poly.pdbx_strand_id
1 'polypeptide(L)' 'MIENYKGWDITLTWEDKHSFMKNSSINKKFNQKEKWKGVNLNGNSIYGASLKEIRHIIDYPRLHK' A
#
# COMPACT_ATOMS: atom_id res chain seq x y z
N MET A 1 9.49 -3.79 6.33
CA MET A 1 9.95 -4.90 5.47
C MET A 1 9.65 -4.53 4.04
N ILE A 2 10.62 -4.70 3.14
CA ILE A 2 10.51 -4.40 1.71
C ILE A 2 10.72 -5.68 0.90
N GLU A 3 9.86 -5.94 -0.07
CA GLU A 3 9.91 -7.09 -0.95
C GLU A 3 9.75 -6.63 -2.40
N ASN A 4 10.64 -7.05 -3.29
CA ASN A 4 10.44 -6.85 -4.72
C ASN A 4 9.70 -8.05 -5.32
N TYR A 5 8.54 -7.82 -5.91
CA TYR A 5 7.70 -8.83 -6.53
C TYR A 5 7.26 -8.37 -7.93
N LYS A 6 7.76 -9.05 -8.97
CA LYS A 6 7.40 -8.76 -10.38
C LYS A 6 7.54 -7.29 -10.79
N GLY A 7 8.59 -6.61 -10.31
CA GLY A 7 8.83 -5.19 -10.60
C GLY A 7 8.00 -4.22 -9.75
N TRP A 8 7.35 -4.72 -8.70
CA TRP A 8 6.75 -3.91 -7.64
C TRP A 8 7.59 -3.99 -6.37
N ASP A 9 7.90 -2.84 -5.79
CA ASP A 9 8.42 -2.72 -4.45
C ASP A 9 7.26 -2.66 -3.46
N ILE A 10 7.09 -3.75 -2.72
CA ILE A 10 6.05 -3.94 -1.72
C ILE A 10 6.64 -3.62 -0.36
N THR A 11 6.07 -2.62 0.32
CA THR A 11 6.49 -2.19 1.63
C THR A 11 5.34 -2.31 2.62
N LEU A 12 5.63 -2.88 3.80
CA LEU A 12 4.70 -2.86 4.92
C LEU A 12 4.72 -1.47 5.56
N THR A 13 3.65 -0.71 5.37
CA THR A 13 3.46 0.61 5.96
C THR A 13 2.80 0.44 7.33
N TRP A 14 3.62 0.50 8.38
CA TRP A 14 3.11 0.74 9.73
C TRP A 14 2.98 2.26 9.88
N GLU A 15 1.77 2.80 9.73
CA GLU A 15 1.51 4.11 10.30
C GLU A 15 1.50 3.96 11.82
N ASP A 16 2.66 4.18 12.42
CA ASP A 16 2.79 4.38 13.85
C ASP A 16 2.04 5.67 14.20
N LYS A 17 0.83 5.49 14.71
CA LYS A 17 -0.10 6.54 15.15
C LYS A 17 0.43 7.43 16.28
N HIS A 18 1.73 7.38 16.60
CA HIS A 18 2.32 8.19 17.65
C HIS A 18 3.03 9.46 17.15
N SER A 19 3.20 9.65 15.83
CA SER A 19 3.97 10.78 15.27
C SER A 19 3.21 11.76 14.36
N PHE A 20 1.91 11.57 14.09
CA PHE A 20 1.12 12.54 13.31
C PHE A 20 0.43 13.57 14.20
N MET A 21 1.23 14.43 14.83
CA MET A 21 0.74 15.69 15.38
C MET A 21 1.35 16.85 14.58
N LYS A 22 0.65 17.27 13.53
CA LYS A 22 0.40 18.67 13.12
C LYS A 22 0.26 18.81 11.60
N ASN A 23 -0.91 19.32 11.27
CA ASN A 23 -1.26 20.14 10.12
C ASN A 23 -1.73 19.43 8.85
N SER A 24 -2.98 19.78 8.54
CA SER A 24 -3.61 19.79 7.22
C SER A 24 -4.34 18.51 6.81
N SER A 25 -5.62 18.44 7.20
CA SER A 25 -6.73 18.27 6.25
C SER A 25 -6.66 17.19 5.16
N ILE A 26 -5.98 16.06 5.37
CA ILE A 26 -6.16 14.88 4.49
C ILE A 26 -7.21 13.99 5.13
N ASN A 27 -8.45 14.45 4.97
CA ASN A 27 -9.67 13.78 5.39
C ASN A 27 -10.02 12.64 4.42
N LYS A 28 -9.17 11.62 4.34
CA LYS A 28 -9.55 10.32 3.80
C LYS A 28 -9.02 9.28 4.75
N LYS A 29 -9.96 8.67 5.47
CA LYS A 29 -9.87 7.37 6.15
C LYS A 29 -8.76 6.51 5.50
N PHE A 30 -7.51 6.66 5.94
CA PHE A 30 -6.51 5.63 5.69
C PHE A 30 -7.07 4.43 6.43
N ASN A 31 -7.67 3.52 5.66
CA ASN A 31 -8.38 2.39 6.22
C ASN A 31 -7.30 1.67 7.02
N GLN A 32 -7.40 1.61 8.35
CA GLN A 32 -6.42 0.89 9.21
C GLN A 32 -6.19 -0.57 8.78
N LYS A 33 -7.06 -1.05 7.88
CA LYS A 33 -6.97 -2.32 7.18
C LYS A 33 -5.83 -2.35 6.17
N GLU A 34 -5.54 -1.28 5.43
CA GLU A 34 -4.53 -1.22 4.36
C GLU A 34 -3.12 -1.01 4.95
N LYS A 35 -2.40 -2.11 5.13
CA LYS A 35 -1.09 -2.15 5.79
C LYS A 35 0.07 -2.31 4.82
N TRP A 36 -0.21 -2.72 3.59
CA TRP A 36 0.80 -2.98 2.57
C TRP A 36 0.61 -2.02 1.41
N LYS A 37 1.72 -1.47 0.93
CA LYS A 37 1.79 -0.59 -0.23
C LYS A 37 2.73 -1.20 -1.25
N GLY A 38 2.26 -1.41 -2.49
CA GLY A 38 3.10 -1.75 -3.63
C GLY A 38 3.33 -0.53 -4.50
N VAL A 39 4.57 -0.29 -4.94
CA VAL A 39 4.92 0.75 -5.91
C VAL A 39 5.71 0.14 -7.06
N ASN A 40 5.33 0.39 -8.32
CA ASN A 40 6.10 -0.08 -9.47
C ASN A 40 7.03 1.01 -10.01
N LEU A 41 7.89 0.63 -10.97
CA LEU A 41 8.81 1.53 -11.65
C LEU A 41 8.13 2.68 -12.40
N ASN A 42 6.84 2.55 -12.73
CA ASN A 42 6.06 3.58 -13.41
C ASN A 42 5.45 4.61 -12.43
N GLY A 43 5.67 4.45 -11.12
CA GLY A 43 5.09 5.30 -10.09
C GLY A 43 3.65 4.96 -9.70
N ASN A 44 3.08 3.86 -10.23
CA ASN A 44 1.76 3.40 -9.81
C ASN A 44 1.83 2.84 -8.40
N SER A 45 0.88 3.24 -7.56
CA SER A 45 0.77 2.77 -6.16
C SER A 45 -0.49 1.94 -5.97
N ILE A 46 -0.37 0.80 -5.31
CA ILE A 46 -1.49 -0.04 -4.88
C ILE A 46 -1.43 -0.26 -3.37
N TYR A 47 -2.59 -0.43 -2.76
CA TYR A 47 -2.73 -0.62 -1.31
C TYR A 47 -3.54 -1.89 -1.04
N GLY A 48 -3.26 -2.54 0.08
CA GLY A 48 -3.89 -3.80 0.45
C GLY A 48 -3.71 -4.09 1.92
N ALA A 49 -4.61 -4.90 2.47
CA ALA A 49 -4.60 -5.27 3.88
C ALA A 49 -3.57 -6.35 4.22
N SER A 50 -3.17 -7.14 3.22
CA SER A 50 -2.16 -8.19 3.37
C SER A 50 -1.21 -8.24 2.19
N LEU A 51 -0.02 -8.81 2.42
CA LEU A 51 0.96 -9.07 1.35
C LEU A 51 0.35 -9.96 0.25
N LYS A 52 -0.47 -10.95 0.65
CA LYS A 52 -1.18 -11.84 -0.28
C LYS A 52 -2.14 -11.07 -1.19
N GLU A 53 -2.85 -10.09 -0.65
CA GLU A 53 -3.77 -9.24 -1.41
C GLU A 53 -3.03 -8.35 -2.41
N ILE A 54 -1.93 -7.70 -1.99
CA ILE A 54 -1.08 -6.93 -2.90
C ILE A 54 -0.56 -7.80 -4.05
N ARG A 55 -0.04 -8.99 -3.75
CA ARG A 55 0.43 -9.92 -4.79
C ARG A 55 -0.71 -10.34 -5.71
N HIS A 56 -1.91 -10.56 -5.18
CA HIS A 56 -3.09 -10.90 -5.98
C HIS A 56 -3.49 -9.77 -6.94
N ILE A 57 -3.45 -8.51 -6.50
CA ILE A 57 -3.69 -7.33 -7.34
C ILE A 57 -2.65 -7.25 -8.47
N ILE A 58 -1.37 -7.54 -8.15
CA ILE A 58 -0.27 -7.55 -9.14
C ILE A 58 -0.44 -8.68 -10.15
N ASP A 59 -0.83 -9.87 -9.69
CA ASP A 59 -1.01 -11.06 -10.54
C ASP A 59 -2.26 -10.95 -11.43
N TYR A 60 -3.31 -10.30 -10.93
CA TYR A 60 -4.61 -10.19 -11.61
C TYR A 60 -5.12 -8.73 -11.66
N PRO A 61 -4.41 -7.82 -12.34
CA PRO A 61 -4.79 -6.40 -12.41
C PRO A 61 -6.15 -6.17 -13.10
N ARG A 62 -6.64 -7.14 -13.88
CA ARG A 62 -7.96 -7.07 -14.54
C ARG A 62 -9.15 -7.26 -13.58
N LEU A 63 -8.92 -7.85 -12.40
CA LEU A 63 -9.97 -8.10 -11.40
C LEU A 63 -10.18 -6.92 -10.44
N HIS A 64 -9.21 -6.01 -10.37
CA HIS A 64 -9.22 -4.84 -9.50
C HIS A 64 -9.27 -3.59 -10.36
N LYS A 65 -10.49 -3.15 -10.70
CA LYS A 65 -10.78 -1.97 -11.52
C LYS A 65 -11.32 -0.82 -10.68
#